data_AF-M8B2V8-F1
#
_entry.id   AF-M8B2V8-F1
#
_cell.length_a   1.000
_cell.length_b   1.000
_cell.length_c   1.000
_cell.angle_alpha   90.00
_cell.angle_beta   90.00
_cell.angle_gamma   90.00
#
_symmetry.space_group_name_H-M   'P 1'
#
loop_
_entity.id
_entity.type
_entity.pdbx_description
1 polymer ?
#
loop_
_entity_poly.entity_id
_entity_poly.type
_entity_poly.pdbx_seq_one_letter_code
_entity_poly.pdbx_strand_id
1 'polypeptide(L)'
;MWEDFDKGHVAGARNVPYYLSVTPHGKERNPHFVDQVAALHAKEDRFLVGCRSGVRSRLATADLVAAGFTNVKNLQGGYLSLLKSASYSQPTASHQ
;
A
#
# COMPACT_ATOMS: atom_id res chain seq x y z
N MET A 1 -5.53 -7.00 -1.60
CA MET A 1 -6.32 -7.72 -2.61
C MET A 1 -5.39 -8.04 -3.74
N TRP A 2 -5.40 -9.31 -4.15
CA TRP A 2 -4.50 -9.81 -5.17
C TRP A 2 -4.85 -9.20 -6.54
N GLU A 3 -6.14 -8.91 -6.77
CA GLU A 3 -6.67 -8.33 -8.00
C GLU A 3 -6.13 -6.92 -8.29
N ASP A 4 -5.86 -6.13 -7.24
CA ASP A 4 -5.27 -4.79 -7.40
C ASP A 4 -3.78 -4.87 -7.71
N PHE A 5 -3.09 -5.87 -7.15
CA PHE A 5 -1.64 -6.01 -7.24
C PHE A 5 -1.22 -6.58 -8.59
N ASP A 6 -2.00 -7.52 -9.11
CA ASP A 6 -1.82 -8.07 -10.46
C ASP A 6 -1.96 -6.99 -11.55
N LYS A 7 -2.87 -6.03 -11.35
CA LYS A 7 -3.05 -4.87 -12.26
C LYS A 7 -1.89 -3.88 -12.26
N GLY A 8 -0.95 -4.02 -11.33
CA GLY A 8 0.24 -3.19 -11.26
C GLY A 8 0.68 -2.91 -9.83
N HIS A 9 1.98 -2.98 -9.62
CA HIS A 9 2.63 -2.68 -8.35
C HIS A 9 4.07 -2.22 -8.60
N VAL A 10 4.65 -1.56 -7.60
CA VAL A 10 6.07 -1.19 -7.64
C VAL A 10 6.93 -2.45 -7.54
N ALA A 11 7.98 -2.54 -8.35
CA ALA A 11 8.91 -3.67 -8.30
C ALA A 11 9.43 -3.91 -6.87
N GLY A 12 9.40 -5.17 -6.42
CA GLY A 12 9.80 -5.56 -5.07
C GLY A 12 8.72 -5.38 -3.98
N ALA A 13 7.54 -4.83 -4.31
CA ALA A 13 6.44 -4.73 -3.35
C ALA A 13 5.99 -6.11 -2.85
N ARG A 14 5.58 -6.18 -1.58
CA ARG A 14 4.97 -7.37 -0.95
C ARG A 14 3.46 -7.17 -0.84
N ASN A 15 2.67 -8.16 -1.23
CA ASN A 15 1.22 -8.11 -1.07
C ASN A 15 0.80 -8.76 0.24
N VAL A 16 0.21 -7.97 1.14
CA VAL A 16 -0.51 -8.49 2.31
C VAL A 16 -1.95 -7.95 2.25
N PRO A 17 -2.98 -8.80 2.13
CA PRO A 17 -4.35 -8.34 1.99
C PRO A 17 -4.88 -7.78 3.32
N TYR A 18 -5.34 -6.52 3.30
CA TYR A 18 -5.98 -5.92 4.47
C TYR A 18 -7.43 -6.38 4.67
N TYR A 19 -8.13 -6.63 3.57
CA TYR A 19 -9.43 -7.29 3.53
C TYR A 19 -9.28 -8.62 2.77
N LEU A 20 -9.91 -9.67 3.28
CA LEU A 20 -9.97 -10.98 2.62
C LEU A 20 -10.96 -10.93 1.46
N SER A 21 -12.10 -10.27 1.66
CA SER A 21 -13.13 -10.09 0.63
C SER A 21 -13.76 -8.68 0.71
N VAL A 22 -14.18 -8.17 -0.45
CA VAL A 22 -14.94 -6.92 -0.58
C VAL A 22 -16.09 -7.19 -1.53
N THR A 23 -17.31 -7.11 -1.01
CA THR A 23 -18.55 -7.35 -1.77
C THR A 23 -19.48 -6.15 -1.63
N PRO A 24 -20.57 -6.06 -2.42
CA PRO A 24 -21.61 -5.05 -2.21
C PRO A 24 -22.24 -5.10 -0.81
N HIS A 25 -22.18 -6.26 -0.15
CA HIS A 25 -22.79 -6.49 1.17
C HIS A 25 -21.85 -6.23 2.34
N GLY A 26 -20.54 -6.03 2.10
CA GLY A 26 -19.61 -5.77 3.18
C GLY A 26 -18.14 -6.00 2.84
N LYS A 27 -17.31 -5.82 3.86
CA LYS A 27 -15.86 -6.01 3.80
C LYS A 27 -15.43 -6.95 4.92
N GLU A 28 -14.75 -8.02 4.58
CA GLU A 28 -14.21 -8.97 5.54
C GLU A 28 -12.77 -8.60 5.87
N ARG A 29 -12.49 -8.30 7.14
CA ARG A 29 -11.15 -7.96 7.61
C ARG A 29 -10.26 -9.19 7.62
N ASN A 30 -8.98 -9.01 7.27
CA ASN A 30 -7.98 -10.03 7.54
C ASN A 30 -7.53 -9.91 9.02
N PRO A 31 -7.88 -10.86 9.89
CA PRO A 31 -7.50 -10.79 11.31
C PRO A 31 -5.99 -10.98 11.52
N HIS A 32 -5.30 -11.62 10.56
CA HIS A 32 -3.86 -11.92 10.63
C HIS A 32 -3.00 -10.87 9.93
N PHE A 33 -3.58 -9.74 9.53
CA PHE A 33 -2.86 -8.72 8.75
C PHE A 33 -1.58 -8.25 9.41
N VAL A 34 -1.63 -7.92 10.71
CA VAL A 34 -0.46 -7.43 11.46
C VAL A 34 0.62 -8.51 11.56
N ASP A 35 0.25 -9.74 11.87
CA ASP A 35 1.18 -10.86 12.01
C ASP A 35 1.88 -11.19 10.68
N GLN A 36 1.11 -11.15 9.57
CA GLN A 36 1.65 -11.34 8.23
C GLN A 36 2.63 -10.24 7.82
N VAL A 37 2.40 -8.99 8.24
CA VAL A 37 3.38 -7.90 8.04
C VAL A 37 4.60 -8.09 8.93
N ALA A 38 4.42 -8.51 10.18
CA ALA A 38 5.52 -8.76 11.13
C ALA A 38 6.42 -9.92 10.70
N ALA A 39 5.89 -10.89 9.93
CA ALA A 39 6.69 -11.95 9.32
C ALA A 39 7.59 -11.46 8.17
N LEU A 40 7.32 -10.27 7.62
CA LEU A 40 8.06 -9.69 6.49
C LEU A 40 8.98 -8.53 6.92
N HIS A 41 8.62 -7.82 7.98
CA HIS A 41 9.27 -6.60 8.42
C HIS A 41 9.36 -6.55 9.95
N ALA A 42 10.52 -6.13 10.45
CA ALA A 42 10.67 -5.77 11.86
C ALA A 42 9.85 -4.50 12.17
N LYS A 43 9.54 -4.28 13.45
CA LYS A 43 8.72 -3.12 13.87
C LYS A 43 9.44 -1.79 13.66
N GLU A 44 10.76 -1.83 13.60
CA GLU A 44 11.66 -0.69 13.41
C GLU A 44 11.95 -0.43 11.93
N ASP A 45 11.57 -1.35 11.03
CA ASP A 45 11.82 -1.21 9.60
C ASP A 45 11.09 -0.01 9.01
N ARG A 46 11.74 0.65 8.05
CA ARG A 46 11.15 1.74 7.27
C ARG A 46 10.50 1.19 6.02
N PHE A 47 9.16 1.27 5.95
CA PHE A 47 8.42 0.85 4.77
C PHE A 47 7.15 1.68 4.54
N LEU A 48 6.70 1.65 3.28
CA LEU A 48 5.48 2.31 2.83
C LEU A 48 4.36 1.29 2.68
N VAL A 49 3.15 1.65 3.11
CA VAL A 49 1.93 0.88 2.86
C VAL A 49 1.12 1.61 1.81
N GLY A 50 0.81 0.92 0.72
CA GLY A 50 0.03 1.45 -0.39
C GLY A 50 -1.16 0.55 -0.73
N CYS A 51 -2.26 1.18 -1.15
CA CYS A 51 -3.32 0.50 -1.89
C CYS A 51 -3.61 1.29 -3.18
N ARG A 52 -4.64 0.91 -3.94
CA ARG A 52 -5.00 1.61 -5.18
C ARG A 52 -5.17 3.13 -5.01
N SER A 53 -6.02 3.58 -4.07
CA SER A 53 -6.36 5.00 -3.87
C SER A 53 -5.84 5.62 -2.56
N GLY A 54 -5.13 4.88 -1.72
CA GLY A 54 -4.64 5.33 -0.41
C GLY A 54 -5.63 5.18 0.77
N VAL A 55 -6.92 4.92 0.53
CA VAL A 55 -7.93 4.84 1.60
C VAL A 55 -7.72 3.61 2.50
N ARG A 56 -7.52 2.43 1.90
CA ARG A 56 -7.33 1.18 2.66
C ARG A 56 -5.98 1.17 3.37
N SER A 57 -4.93 1.66 2.71
CA SER A 57 -3.60 1.73 3.28
C SER A 57 -3.51 2.70 4.46
N ARG A 58 -4.34 3.75 4.53
CA ARG A 58 -4.46 4.60 5.72
C ARG A 58 -4.91 3.80 6.95
N LEU A 59 -5.95 2.96 6.79
CA LEU A 59 -6.45 2.12 7.88
C LEU A 59 -5.42 1.07 8.29
N ALA A 60 -4.82 0.39 7.30
CA ALA A 60 -3.76 -0.58 7.53
C ALA A 60 -2.55 0.03 8.27
N THR A 61 -2.15 1.24 7.91
CA THR A 61 -1.06 1.96 8.59
C THR A 61 -1.43 2.26 10.04
N ALA A 62 -2.66 2.67 10.32
CA ALA A 62 -3.11 2.93 11.69
C ALA A 62 -3.04 1.67 12.57
N ASP A 63 -3.45 0.52 12.05
CA ASP A 63 -3.37 -0.76 12.78
C ASP A 63 -1.92 -1.19 13.03
N LEU A 64 -1.02 -0.99 12.06
CA LEU A 64 0.41 -1.28 12.23
C LEU A 64 1.04 -0.35 13.28
N VAL A 65 0.72 0.95 13.27
CA VAL A 65 1.17 1.88 14.31
C VAL A 65 0.65 1.44 15.68
N ALA A 66 -0.63 1.07 15.78
CA ALA A 66 -1.20 0.56 17.02
C ALA A 66 -0.53 -0.75 17.51
N ALA A 67 -0.04 -1.57 16.58
CA ALA A 67 0.73 -2.78 16.87
C ALA A 67 2.22 -2.53 17.21
N GLY A 68 2.66 -1.26 17.17
CA GLY A 68 4.01 -0.84 17.56
C GLY A 68 5.01 -0.71 16.41
N PHE A 69 4.57 -0.71 15.15
CA PHE A 69 5.44 -0.35 14.03
C PHE A 69 5.72 1.15 14.07
N THR A 70 6.99 1.53 14.20
CA THR A 70 7.39 2.92 14.47
C THR A 70 7.68 3.72 13.22
N ASN A 71 8.03 3.04 12.13
CA ASN A 71 8.56 3.63 10.90
C ASN A 71 7.73 3.31 9.65
N VAL A 72 6.43 3.05 9.84
CA VAL A 72 5.46 2.79 8.77
C VAL A 72 4.77 4.07 8.30
N LYS A 73 4.65 4.27 6.98
CA LYS A 73 3.94 5.42 6.41
C LYS A 73 2.95 5.00 5.33
N ASN A 74 1.82 5.71 5.28
CA ASN A 74 0.83 5.55 4.21
C ASN A 74 1.28 6.30 2.95
N LEU A 75 1.22 5.65 1.79
CA LEU A 75 1.36 6.32 0.50
C LEU A 75 0.07 7.09 0.17
N GLN A 76 0.09 8.42 0.35
CA GLN A 76 -1.06 9.27 0.10
C GLN A 76 -1.48 9.21 -1.38
N GLY A 77 -2.79 9.02 -1.62
CA GLY A 77 -3.36 8.81 -2.95
C GLY A 77 -3.04 7.46 -3.59
N GLY A 78 -2.22 6.63 -2.92
CA GLY A 78 -1.93 5.26 -3.31
C GLY A 78 -1.20 5.15 -4.64
N TYR A 79 -1.35 3.98 -5.27
CA TYR A 79 -0.72 3.67 -6.55
C TYR A 79 -1.16 4.63 -7.66
N LEU A 80 -2.41 5.10 -7.65
CA LEU A 80 -2.90 6.05 -8.67
C LEU A 80 -2.13 7.39 -8.66
N SER A 81 -1.82 7.91 -7.47
CA SER A 81 -1.00 9.13 -7.36
C SER A 81 0.44 8.91 -7.81
N LEU A 82 0.99 7.73 -7.55
CA LEU A 82 2.33 7.36 -8.02
C LEU A 82 2.40 7.30 -9.56
N LEU A 83 1.40 6.68 -10.21
CA LEU A 83 1.31 6.65 -11.67
C LEU A 83 1.21 8.06 -12.25
N LYS A 84 0.38 8.91 -11.63
CA LYS A 84 0.26 10.31 -12.03
C LYS A 84 1.60 11.04 -11.91
N SER A 85 2.34 10.91 -10.81
CA SER A 85 3.67 11.53 -10.68
C SER A 85 4.69 11.00 -11.68
N ALA A 86 4.69 9.69 -11.95
CA ALA A 86 5.60 9.09 -12.94
C ALA A 86 5.34 9.64 -14.35
N SER A 87 4.07 9.89 -14.71
CA SER A 87 3.73 10.51 -15.99
C SER A 87 4.14 11.98 -16.11
N TYR A 88 4.37 12.69 -14.99
CA TYR A 88 4.86 14.08 -15.00
C TYR A 88 6.39 14.19 -15.06
N SER A 89 7.14 13.10 -14.92
CA SER A 89 8.61 13.10 -14.98
C SER A 89 9.18 13.01 -16.40
N GLN A 90 8.45 13.45 -17.42
CA GLN A 90 9.00 13.70 -18.75
C GLN A 90 9.17 15.21 -18.96
N PRO A 91 10.36 15.80 -18.70
CA PRO A 91 10.70 17.03 -19.37
C PRO A 91 10.89 16.70 -20.85
N THR A 92 10.05 17.27 -21.71
CA THR A 92 10.37 17.38 -23.13
C THR A 92 11.62 18.24 -23.24
N ALA A 93 12.78 17.61 -23.37
CA ALA A 93 13.99 18.30 -23.83
C ALA A 93 13.77 18.65 -25.31
N SER A 94 13.15 19.79 -25.57
CA SER A 94 13.22 20.42 -26.88
C SER A 94 14.58 21.11 -26.96
N HIS A 95 15.55 20.43 -27.57
CA HIS A 95 16.74 21.10 -28.08
C HIS A 95 16.33 22.00 -29.25
N GLN A 96 16.52 23.30 -29.08
CA GLN A 96 16.95 24.22 -30.14
C GLN A 96 18.08 25.07 -29.59
#